data_AF-A0A1H7IT89-F1
#
_entry.id   AF-A0A1H7IT89-F1
#
_cell.length_a   1.000
_cell.length_b   1.000
_cell.length_c   1.000
_cell.angle_alpha   90.00
_cell.angle_beta   90.00
_cell.angle_gamma   90.00
#
_symmetry.space_group_name_H-M   'P 1'
#
loop_
_entity.id
_entity.type
_entity.pdbx_description
1 polymer ?
#
loop_
_entity_poly.entity_id
_entity_poly.type
_entity_poly.pdbx_seq_one_letter_code
_entity_poly.pdbx_strand_id
1 'polypeptide(L)'
;MGKISKLLVTGFLSVILLSGCAQPPFVSKMTSDKSYLEYEFRRGTREEEEAGKFLGSETCSIYDEIDENLFALAYGQLRTLFGEPDYETEDLENMYDYNVVATDKDGNEYYMYAYSGPTGPAIGTREDDEKTEKAARALAEKIKSVEPTDYDYVGYYFDFGLTVKMGVKNGKPYCTESGGDGEF
;
A
#
# COMPACT_ATOMS: atom_id res chain seq x y z
N MET A 1 27.31 57.08 -33.97
CA MET A 1 26.36 56.24 -34.75
C MET A 1 26.79 54.79 -34.52
N GLY A 2 26.04 53.86 -33.94
CA GLY A 2 24.68 53.84 -33.41
C GLY A 2 24.58 52.91 -32.19
N LYS A 3 23.55 53.15 -31.37
CA LYS A 3 23.07 52.28 -30.28
C LYS A 3 22.20 51.17 -30.87
N ILE A 4 22.16 49.98 -30.25
CA ILE A 4 21.10 48.93 -30.21
C ILE A 4 21.77 47.75 -29.44
N SER A 5 21.19 46.98 -28.53
CA SER A 5 20.08 47.05 -27.57
C SER A 5 20.18 45.78 -26.72
N LYS A 6 19.82 45.86 -25.42
CA LYS A 6 19.71 44.71 -24.51
C LYS A 6 18.80 43.62 -25.09
N LEU A 7 19.26 42.36 -25.10
CA LEU A 7 18.41 41.21 -25.33
C LEU A 7 17.90 40.71 -23.98
N LEU A 8 16.61 40.96 -23.74
CA LEU A 8 15.81 40.36 -22.67
C LEU A 8 15.34 39.01 -23.21
N VAL A 9 15.73 37.89 -22.60
CA VAL A 9 15.11 36.59 -22.90
C VAL A 9 14.02 36.35 -21.88
N THR A 10 12.80 36.47 -22.38
CA THR A 10 11.49 36.25 -21.78
C THR A 10 11.33 34.85 -21.20
N GLY A 11 10.58 34.78 -20.09
CA GLY A 11 10.32 33.58 -19.31
C GLY A 11 9.57 32.48 -20.06
N PHE A 12 9.89 31.25 -19.68
CA PHE A 12 9.06 30.08 -19.96
C PHE A 12 7.87 30.08 -19.01
N LEU A 13 6.73 30.57 -19.48
CA LEU A 13 5.43 30.26 -18.89
C LEU A 13 5.10 28.83 -19.34
N SER A 14 5.39 27.83 -18.50
CA SER A 14 4.96 26.46 -18.78
C SER A 14 3.44 26.40 -18.62
N VAL A 15 2.75 26.32 -19.75
CA VAL A 15 1.31 26.08 -19.83
C VAL A 15 1.09 24.64 -19.39
N ILE A 16 0.72 24.43 -18.13
CA ILE A 16 0.13 23.17 -17.70
C ILE A 16 -1.29 23.19 -18.27
N LEU A 17 -1.47 22.49 -19.39
CA LEU A 17 -2.78 22.06 -19.87
C LEU A 17 -3.39 21.17 -18.79
N LEU A 18 -4.28 21.75 -17.98
CA LEU A 18 -5.23 20.99 -17.16
C LEU A 18 -6.21 20.29 -18.13
N SER A 19 -5.78 19.15 -18.66
CA SER A 19 -6.72 18.15 -19.17
C SER A 19 -7.50 17.65 -17.97
N GLY A 20 -8.77 18.07 -17.89
CA GLY A 20 -9.73 17.59 -16.92
C GLY A 20 -10.00 16.10 -17.09
N CYS A 21 -9.11 15.28 -16.56
CA CYS A 21 -9.47 13.94 -16.12
C CYS A 21 -10.01 14.14 -14.70
N ALA A 22 -11.33 14.10 -14.56
CA ALA A 22 -11.94 13.96 -13.25
C ALA A 22 -11.25 12.79 -12.55
N GLN A 23 -10.56 13.06 -11.45
CA GLN A 23 -10.03 12.00 -10.59
C GLN A 23 -11.20 11.09 -10.25
N PRO A 24 -11.05 9.76 -10.35
CA PRO A 24 -12.12 8.86 -9.96
C PRO A 24 -12.54 9.19 -8.52
N PRO A 25 -13.85 9.15 -8.21
CA PRO A 25 -14.40 9.64 -6.93
C PRO A 25 -13.83 8.95 -5.68
N PHE A 26 -13.03 7.91 -5.88
CA PHE A 26 -12.38 7.13 -4.83
C PHE A 26 -11.10 7.81 -4.28
N VAL A 27 -10.39 8.63 -5.08
CA VAL A 27 -9.13 9.31 -4.69
C VAL A 27 -9.38 10.50 -3.74
N SER A 28 -10.64 10.87 -3.50
CA SER A 28 -11.02 12.08 -2.78
C SER A 28 -10.92 12.00 -1.25
N LYS A 29 -10.39 10.91 -0.70
CA LYS A 29 -10.10 10.80 0.74
C LYS A 29 -8.61 10.47 0.99
N MET A 30 -7.70 11.16 0.28
CA MET A 30 -6.33 11.28 0.78
C MET A 30 -6.40 11.80 2.21
N THR A 31 -5.90 11.00 3.15
CA THR A 31 -5.70 11.42 4.52
C THR A 31 -4.85 12.70 4.50
N SER A 32 -5.18 13.68 5.35
CA SER A 32 -4.32 14.84 5.54
C SER A 32 -3.01 14.46 6.25
N ASP A 33 -2.96 13.24 6.78
CA ASP A 33 -1.78 12.66 7.41
C ASP A 33 -0.73 12.34 6.34
N LYS A 34 0.40 13.04 6.44
CA LYS A 34 1.55 12.87 5.56
C LYS A 34 2.79 12.46 6.35
N SER A 35 2.59 11.78 7.48
CA SER A 35 3.66 11.22 8.32
C SER A 35 4.64 10.35 7.53
N TYR A 36 4.19 9.71 6.45
CA TYR A 36 5.04 8.98 5.51
C TYR A 36 6.15 9.80 4.83
N LEU A 37 6.07 11.13 4.82
CA LEU A 37 7.14 11.99 4.29
C LEU A 37 8.37 12.05 5.20
N GLU A 38 8.25 11.53 6.43
CA GLU A 38 9.36 11.44 7.38
C GLU A 38 10.23 10.19 7.17
N TYR A 39 9.81 9.29 6.26
CA TYR A 39 10.45 8.00 6.03
C TYR A 39 10.70 7.75 4.54
N GLU A 40 11.78 7.04 4.25
CA GLU A 40 11.97 6.35 2.99
C GLU A 40 11.62 4.88 3.16
N PHE A 41 10.88 4.31 2.20
CA PHE A 41 10.45 2.91 2.25
C PHE A 41 11.10 2.11 1.12
N ARG A 42 11.59 0.91 1.44
CA ARG A 42 12.15 -0.05 0.48
C ARG A 42 11.73 -1.47 0.80
N ARG A 43 11.91 -2.38 -0.15
CA ARG A 43 11.86 -3.82 0.14
C ARG A 43 13.00 -4.22 1.08
N GLY A 44 12.69 -5.17 1.96
CA GLY A 44 13.70 -5.97 2.64
C GLY A 44 14.55 -6.76 1.64
N THR A 45 15.81 -6.98 1.97
CA THR A 45 16.64 -7.92 1.21
C THR A 45 16.47 -9.34 1.72
N ARG A 46 16.85 -10.31 0.89
CA ARG A 46 16.86 -11.72 1.28
C ARG A 46 17.76 -11.98 2.48
N GLU A 47 18.90 -11.30 2.60
CA GLU A 47 19.79 -11.43 3.74
C GLU A 47 19.14 -10.92 5.04
N GLU A 48 18.31 -9.88 4.96
CA GLU A 48 17.56 -9.36 6.10
C GLU A 48 16.44 -10.32 6.53
N GLU A 49 15.77 -10.96 5.56
CA GLU A 49 14.79 -12.01 5.78
C GLU A 49 15.41 -13.26 6.41
N GLU A 50 16.50 -13.79 5.84
CA GLU A 50 17.22 -14.95 6.37
C GLU A 50 17.80 -14.70 7.78
N ALA A 51 18.05 -13.43 8.12
CA ALA A 51 18.43 -13.01 9.47
C ALA A 51 17.24 -12.94 10.46
N GLY A 52 16.00 -13.17 10.00
CA GLY A 52 14.79 -13.17 10.82
C GLY A 52 14.37 -11.78 11.28
N LYS A 53 14.64 -10.74 10.49
CA LYS A 53 14.28 -9.34 10.83
C LYS A 53 12.80 -9.03 10.65
N PHE A 54 12.09 -9.77 9.79
CA PHE A 54 10.69 -9.55 9.46
C PHE A 54 9.80 -10.58 10.18
N LEU A 55 9.65 -10.43 11.49
CA LEU A 55 8.85 -11.31 12.34
C LEU A 55 8.19 -10.46 13.41
N GLY A 56 7.00 -10.83 13.87
CA GLY A 56 6.34 -10.06 14.92
C GLY A 56 4.87 -10.39 15.11
N SER A 57 4.13 -9.37 15.56
CA SER A 57 2.67 -9.38 15.63
C SER A 57 2.11 -8.17 14.91
N GLU A 58 0.79 -8.18 14.69
CA GLU A 58 0.07 -7.01 14.18
C GLU A 58 0.35 -5.77 15.03
N THR A 59 0.64 -4.65 14.36
CA THR A 59 0.86 -3.34 14.97
C THR A 59 -0.25 -2.36 14.56
N CYS A 60 -0.66 -2.39 13.29
CA CYS A 60 -1.83 -1.65 12.84
C CYS A 60 -2.44 -2.25 11.57
N SER A 61 -3.74 -2.05 11.38
CA SER A 61 -4.42 -2.30 10.10
C SER A 61 -4.03 -1.23 9.07
N ILE A 62 -4.01 -1.57 7.78
CA ILE A 62 -3.77 -0.59 6.71
C ILE A 62 -4.98 0.35 6.58
N TYR A 63 -6.18 -0.25 6.56
CA TYR A 63 -7.47 0.42 6.66
C TYR A 63 -8.13 0.00 7.98
N ASP A 64 -8.70 0.95 8.71
CA ASP A 64 -9.37 0.68 9.99
C ASP A 64 -10.74 0.01 9.79
N GLU A 65 -11.35 0.20 8.61
CA GLU A 65 -12.62 -0.41 8.25
C GLU A 65 -12.45 -1.84 7.72
N ILE A 66 -13.25 -2.76 8.24
CA ILE A 66 -13.39 -4.13 7.72
C ILE A 66 -14.30 -4.06 6.49
N ASP A 67 -13.70 -3.93 5.30
CA ASP A 67 -14.35 -3.90 4.00
C ASP A 67 -13.45 -4.61 2.97
N GLU A 68 -13.95 -5.70 2.38
CA GLU A 68 -13.22 -6.50 1.40
C GLU A 68 -12.75 -5.71 0.17
N ASN A 69 -13.47 -4.65 -0.20
CA ASN A 69 -13.01 -3.78 -1.29
C ASN A 69 -11.81 -2.95 -0.85
N LEU A 70 -11.74 -2.53 0.41
CA LEU A 70 -10.54 -1.88 0.96
C LEU A 70 -9.39 -2.87 1.10
N PHE A 71 -9.68 -4.14 1.37
CA PHE A 71 -8.66 -5.19 1.40
C PHE A 71 -8.05 -5.41 0.01
N ALA A 72 -8.89 -5.51 -1.01
CA ALA A 72 -8.44 -5.61 -2.40
C ALA A 72 -7.64 -4.37 -2.84
N LEU A 73 -8.11 -3.20 -2.46
CA LEU A 73 -7.42 -1.95 -2.73
C LEU A 73 -6.03 -1.90 -2.11
N ALA A 74 -5.90 -2.24 -0.82
CA ALA A 74 -4.61 -2.23 -0.11
C ALA A 74 -3.60 -3.11 -0.84
N TYR A 75 -4.02 -4.27 -1.33
CA TYR A 75 -3.13 -5.16 -2.06
C TYR A 75 -2.68 -4.60 -3.42
N GLY A 76 -3.60 -3.97 -4.17
CA GLY A 76 -3.27 -3.26 -5.40
C GLY A 76 -2.30 -2.08 -5.16
N GLN A 77 -2.44 -1.37 -4.03
CA GLN A 77 -1.56 -0.27 -3.64
C GLN A 77 -0.16 -0.74 -3.23
N LEU A 78 -0.08 -1.85 -2.48
CA LEU A 78 1.18 -2.52 -2.19
C LEU A 78 1.89 -2.93 -3.49
N ARG A 79 1.16 -3.52 -4.43
CA ARG A 79 1.70 -3.86 -5.77
C ARG A 79 2.27 -2.65 -6.51
N THR A 80 1.60 -1.50 -6.44
CA THR A 80 2.11 -0.23 -7.02
C THR A 80 3.44 0.20 -6.38
N LEU A 81 3.55 0.10 -5.05
CA LEU A 81 4.75 0.58 -4.33
C LEU A 81 5.92 -0.38 -4.44
N PHE A 82 5.64 -1.68 -4.40
CA PHE A 82 6.60 -2.69 -4.02
C PHE A 82 6.70 -3.86 -5.00
N GLY A 83 5.88 -3.89 -6.05
CA GLY A 83 5.83 -4.98 -7.02
C GLY A 83 5.11 -6.21 -6.47
N GLU A 84 5.51 -7.40 -6.90
CA GLU A 84 4.93 -8.66 -6.38
C GLU A 84 5.27 -8.89 -4.90
N PRO A 85 4.43 -9.60 -4.13
CA PRO A 85 4.71 -9.93 -2.72
C PRO A 85 5.89 -10.90 -2.60
N ASP A 86 6.43 -11.05 -1.37
CA ASP A 86 7.44 -12.08 -1.07
C ASP A 86 6.86 -13.49 -1.21
N TYR A 87 5.58 -13.66 -0.86
CA TYR A 87 4.78 -14.81 -1.24
C TYR A 87 3.30 -14.43 -1.43
N GLU A 88 2.58 -15.24 -2.20
CA GLU A 88 1.12 -15.19 -2.36
C GLU A 88 0.59 -16.63 -2.25
N THR A 89 -0.48 -16.82 -1.50
CA THR A 89 -1.17 -18.13 -1.38
C THR A 89 -2.63 -17.97 -1.81
N GLU A 90 -3.37 -19.08 -1.89
CA GLU A 90 -4.83 -19.06 -2.10
C GLU A 90 -5.63 -19.04 -0.80
N ASP A 91 -4.96 -19.12 0.36
CA ASP A 91 -5.58 -19.07 1.69
C ASP A 91 -5.77 -17.61 2.10
N LEU A 92 -7.02 -17.15 2.23
CA LEU A 92 -7.31 -15.77 2.59
C LEU A 92 -6.93 -15.42 4.04
N GLU A 93 -6.73 -16.42 4.89
CA GLU A 93 -6.18 -16.22 6.23
C GLU A 93 -4.65 -16.04 6.24
N ASN A 94 -4.00 -16.24 5.08
CA ASN A 94 -2.56 -16.07 4.88
C ASN A 94 -2.24 -15.70 3.43
N MET A 95 -2.85 -14.64 2.92
CA MET A 95 -2.95 -14.38 1.48
C MET A 95 -1.62 -13.94 0.86
N TYR A 96 -0.91 -13.00 1.49
CA TYR A 96 0.35 -12.45 0.99
C TYR A 96 1.18 -11.81 2.11
N ASP A 97 2.45 -11.53 1.80
CA ASP A 97 3.33 -10.72 2.65
C ASP A 97 4.33 -9.88 1.84
N TYR A 98 4.74 -8.75 2.42
CA TYR A 98 5.76 -7.83 1.95
C TYR A 98 6.69 -7.44 3.10
N ASN A 99 7.94 -7.86 3.03
CA ASN A 99 9.04 -7.39 3.86
C ASN A 99 9.41 -5.96 3.45
N VAL A 100 9.20 -5.00 4.35
CA VAL A 100 9.41 -3.57 4.11
C VAL A 100 10.30 -2.99 5.19
N VAL A 101 11.25 -2.15 4.77
CA VAL A 101 12.10 -1.37 5.67
C VAL A 101 11.73 0.10 5.54
N ALA A 102 11.43 0.74 6.66
CA ALA A 102 11.35 2.19 6.75
C ALA A 102 12.66 2.74 7.31
N THR A 103 13.18 3.79 6.69
CA THR A 103 14.34 4.53 7.17
C THR A 103 13.93 5.96 7.51
N ASP A 104 14.12 6.39 8.76
CA ASP A 104 13.85 7.78 9.16
C ASP A 104 14.97 8.75 8.72
N LYS A 105 14.74 10.04 8.93
CA LYS A 105 15.70 11.12 8.58
C LYS A 105 17.05 11.03 9.31
N ASP A 106 17.09 10.34 10.44
CA ASP A 106 18.32 10.13 11.22
C ASP A 106 19.05 8.85 10.76
N GLY A 107 18.48 8.09 9.82
CA GLY A 107 19.02 6.86 9.28
C GLY A 107 18.72 5.61 10.11
N ASN A 108 17.77 5.68 11.06
CA ASN A 108 17.33 4.49 11.79
C ASN A 108 16.42 3.65 10.89
N GLU A 109 16.65 2.34 10.88
CA GLU A 109 15.84 1.39 10.12
C GLU A 109 14.83 0.66 11.02
N TYR A 110 13.61 0.53 10.53
CA TYR A 110 12.50 -0.20 11.15
C TYR A 110 12.05 -1.30 10.19
N TYR A 111 12.10 -2.55 10.65
CA TYR A 111 11.77 -3.73 9.86
C TYR A 111 10.33 -4.15 10.14
N MET A 112 9.54 -4.23 9.07
CA MET A 112 8.10 -4.45 9.15
C MET A 112 7.68 -5.40 8.05
N TYR A 113 6.53 -6.02 8.20
CA TYR A 113 5.95 -6.88 7.19
C TYR A 113 4.48 -6.50 6.98
N ALA A 114 4.11 -6.21 5.74
CA ALA A 114 2.76 -5.86 5.36
C ALA A 114 2.08 -7.09 4.75
N TYR A 115 1.12 -7.63 5.47
CA TYR A 115 0.53 -8.94 5.19
C TYR A 115 -0.99 -8.84 5.15
N SER A 116 -1.65 -9.90 4.65
CA SER A 116 -3.09 -10.07 4.81
C SER A 116 -3.38 -11.38 5.53
N GLY A 117 -3.98 -11.27 6.71
CA GLY A 117 -4.35 -12.39 7.58
C GLY A 117 -5.86 -12.53 7.77
N PRO A 118 -6.32 -13.24 8.82
CA PRO A 118 -7.74 -13.51 9.05
C PRO A 118 -8.61 -12.25 9.20
N THR A 119 -8.03 -11.15 9.69
CA THR A 119 -8.68 -9.86 9.90
C THR A 119 -8.47 -8.87 8.75
N GLY A 120 -7.81 -9.30 7.67
CA GLY A 120 -7.49 -8.48 6.50
C GLY A 120 -6.07 -7.91 6.51
N PRO A 121 -5.79 -6.91 5.65
CA PRO A 121 -4.46 -6.33 5.49
C PRO A 121 -3.98 -5.50 6.67
N ALA A 122 -2.78 -5.81 7.14
CA ALA A 122 -2.16 -5.18 8.29
C ALA A 122 -0.65 -5.02 8.12
N ILE A 123 -0.05 -4.30 9.07
CA ILE A 123 1.39 -4.14 9.21
C ILE A 123 1.78 -4.72 10.56
N GLY A 124 2.73 -5.66 10.53
CA GLY A 124 3.31 -6.25 11.73
C GLY A 124 4.74 -5.79 11.95
N THR A 125 5.12 -5.72 13.23
CA THR A 125 6.47 -5.38 13.68
C THR A 125 6.90 -6.27 14.83
N ARG A 126 8.21 -6.43 15.01
CA ARG A 126 8.77 -7.19 16.13
C ARG A 126 8.71 -6.40 17.42
N GLU A 127 9.16 -5.15 17.35
CA GLU A 127 9.22 -4.24 18.49
C GLU A 127 7.86 -3.57 18.72
N ASP A 128 7.48 -3.50 19.99
CA ASP A 128 6.31 -2.76 20.47
C ASP A 128 6.80 -1.48 21.17
N ASP A 129 7.26 -0.51 20.37
CA ASP A 129 7.72 0.80 20.84
C ASP A 129 7.18 1.93 19.96
N GLU A 130 7.12 3.14 20.54
CA GLU A 130 6.50 4.31 19.91
C GLU A 130 7.10 4.67 18.55
N LYS A 131 8.41 4.45 18.34
CA LYS A 131 9.04 4.78 17.05
C LYS A 131 8.65 3.77 15.98
N THR A 132 8.65 2.49 16.35
CA THR A 132 8.23 1.40 15.47
C THR A 132 6.74 1.53 15.11
N GLU A 133 5.87 1.85 16.07
CA GLU A 133 4.45 2.11 15.80
C GLU A 133 4.26 3.30 14.83
N LYS A 134 5.03 4.37 15.01
CA LYS A 134 5.01 5.53 14.10
C LYS A 134 5.45 5.17 12.69
N ALA A 135 6.48 4.35 12.53
CA ALA A 135 6.94 3.89 11.23
C ALA A 135 5.89 2.99 10.55
N ALA A 136 5.25 2.09 11.29
CA ALA A 136 4.18 1.23 10.80
C ALA A 136 2.96 2.04 10.31
N ARG A 137 2.48 3.00 11.13
CA ARG A 137 1.39 3.90 10.74
C ARG A 137 1.76 4.75 9.53
N ALA A 138 2.99 5.23 9.45
CA ALA A 138 3.48 5.97 8.29
C ALA A 138 3.49 5.09 7.02
N LEU A 139 3.86 3.81 7.11
CA LEU A 139 3.76 2.88 5.98
C LEU A 139 2.29 2.67 5.55
N ALA A 140 1.34 2.52 6.49
CA ALA A 140 -0.08 2.43 6.16
C ALA A 140 -0.56 3.66 5.39
N GLU A 141 -0.22 4.88 5.85
CA GLU A 141 -0.54 6.11 5.14
C GLU A 141 0.14 6.19 3.76
N LYS A 142 1.36 5.67 3.64
CA LYS A 142 2.07 5.61 2.35
C LYS A 142 1.33 4.72 1.35
N ILE A 143 0.88 3.54 1.77
CA ILE A 143 0.10 2.59 0.95
C ILE A 143 -1.19 3.27 0.47
N LYS A 144 -1.93 3.90 1.39
CA LYS A 144 -3.18 4.63 1.08
C LYS A 144 -3.00 5.82 0.13
N SER A 145 -1.78 6.34 0.00
CA SER A 145 -1.48 7.54 -0.79
C SER A 145 -1.30 7.32 -2.30
N VAL A 146 -1.25 6.06 -2.76
CA VAL A 146 -1.02 5.74 -4.18
C VAL A 146 -2.27 5.17 -4.86
N GLU A 147 -2.33 5.34 -6.18
CA GLU A 147 -3.28 4.61 -7.01
C GLU A 147 -2.93 3.11 -7.02
N PRO A 148 -3.92 2.22 -6.94
CA PRO A 148 -3.67 0.78 -6.98
C PRO A 148 -3.29 0.31 -8.38
N THR A 149 -2.46 -0.73 -8.44
CA THR A 149 -2.21 -1.52 -9.65
C THR A 149 -3.38 -2.48 -9.83
N ASP A 150 -3.90 -2.57 -11.06
CA ASP A 150 -4.94 -3.52 -11.41
C ASP A 150 -4.42 -4.96 -11.29
N TYR A 151 -5.24 -5.82 -10.69
CA TYR A 151 -4.97 -7.25 -10.56
C TYR A 151 -6.29 -8.01 -10.37
N ASP A 152 -6.25 -9.31 -10.65
CA ASP A 152 -7.35 -10.24 -10.38
C ASP A 152 -6.81 -11.39 -9.51
N TYR A 153 -7.56 -11.77 -8.48
CA TYR A 153 -7.16 -12.81 -7.54
C TYR A 153 -8.37 -13.67 -7.13
N VAL A 154 -8.10 -14.95 -6.86
CA VAL A 154 -9.08 -15.90 -6.32
C VAL A 154 -8.46 -16.57 -5.11
N GLY A 155 -9.16 -16.49 -3.97
CA GLY A 155 -8.75 -17.12 -2.73
C GLY A 155 -9.92 -17.79 -2.03
N TYR A 156 -9.60 -18.48 -0.94
CA TYR A 156 -10.52 -19.34 -0.22
C TYR A 156 -10.44 -19.06 1.28
N TYR A 157 -11.61 -19.00 1.93
CA TYR A 157 -11.70 -19.30 3.36
C TYR A 157 -12.06 -20.77 3.49
N PHE A 158 -11.05 -21.60 3.73
CA PHE A 158 -11.19 -23.06 3.70
C PHE A 158 -12.19 -23.58 4.75
N ASP A 159 -12.21 -22.98 5.93
CA ASP A 159 -13.09 -23.38 7.03
C ASP A 159 -14.58 -23.20 6.70
N PHE A 160 -14.91 -22.23 5.86
CA PHE A 160 -16.29 -21.90 5.46
C PHE A 160 -16.65 -22.43 4.07
N GLY A 161 -15.71 -23.07 3.36
CA GLY A 161 -15.91 -23.46 1.96
C GLY A 161 -16.26 -22.27 1.05
N LEU A 162 -15.77 -21.07 1.40
CA LEU A 162 -16.08 -19.82 0.71
C LEU A 162 -15.00 -19.52 -0.32
N THR A 163 -15.41 -19.20 -1.54
CA THR A 163 -14.52 -18.73 -2.62
C THR A 163 -14.74 -17.23 -2.80
N VAL A 164 -13.66 -16.46 -2.74
CA VAL A 164 -13.67 -15.02 -2.95
C VAL A 164 -12.91 -14.69 -4.24
N LYS A 165 -13.54 -13.91 -5.11
CA LYS A 165 -12.89 -13.28 -6.26
C LYS A 165 -12.79 -11.80 -5.98
N MET A 166 -11.56 -11.31 -5.92
CA MET A 166 -11.26 -9.93 -5.56
C MET A 166 -10.14 -9.38 -6.43
N GLY A 167 -10.08 -8.06 -6.51
CA GLY A 167 -9.05 -7.41 -7.30
C GLY A 167 -9.28 -5.92 -7.45
N VAL A 168 -8.49 -5.33 -8.33
CA VAL A 168 -8.63 -3.94 -8.75
C VAL A 168 -8.76 -3.91 -10.26
N LYS A 169 -9.78 -3.21 -10.75
CA LYS A 169 -10.07 -3.07 -12.18
C LYS A 169 -10.33 -1.62 -12.54
N ASN A 170 -9.50 -1.07 -13.42
CA ASN A 170 -9.44 0.35 -13.77
C ASN A 170 -9.36 1.25 -12.52
N GLY A 171 -8.49 0.89 -11.58
CA GLY A 171 -8.29 1.61 -10.33
C GLY A 171 -9.45 1.53 -9.33
N LYS A 172 -10.41 0.61 -9.55
CA LYS A 172 -11.55 0.40 -8.64
C LYS A 172 -11.49 -0.99 -8.04
N PRO A 173 -11.56 -1.13 -6.71
CA PRO A 173 -11.61 -2.44 -6.10
C PRO A 173 -12.93 -3.13 -6.41
N TYR A 174 -12.89 -4.46 -6.44
CA TYR A 174 -14.07 -5.30 -6.46
C TYR A 174 -13.83 -6.52 -5.56
N CYS A 175 -14.90 -7.01 -4.94
CA CYS A 175 -14.93 -8.28 -4.26
C CYS A 175 -16.28 -8.97 -4.50
N THR A 176 -16.25 -10.28 -4.74
CA THR A 176 -17.43 -11.11 -4.87
C THR A 176 -17.18 -12.46 -4.23
N GLU A 177 -18.11 -12.86 -3.38
CA GLU A 177 -18.08 -14.15 -2.69
C GLU A 177 -19.03 -15.13 -3.35
N SER A 178 -18.69 -16.42 -3.29
CA SER A 178 -19.53 -17.51 -3.77
C SER A 178 -19.19 -18.80 -3.05
N GLY A 179 -20.15 -19.72 -2.98
CA GLY A 179 -20.03 -20.90 -2.11
C GLY A 179 -20.52 -20.58 -0.70
N GLY A 180 -19.92 -21.22 0.30
CA GLY A 180 -20.44 -21.22 1.66
C GLY A 180 -21.27 -22.47 1.95
N ASP A 181 -21.14 -22.98 3.16
CA ASP A 181 -22.01 -23.98 3.76
C ASP A 181 -23.40 -23.37 3.99
N GLY A 182 -24.27 -23.45 2.98
CA GLY A 182 -25.62 -22.86 3.02
C GLY A 182 -26.55 -23.44 4.08
N GLU A 183 -26.30 -23.20 5.36
CA GLU A 183 -27.18 -23.48 6.48
C GLU A 183 -27.53 -22.17 7.25
N PHE A 184 -28.59 -21.51 6.79
CA PHE A 184 -29.45 -20.68 7.66
C PHE A 184 -30.92 -21.04 7.41
#